data_AF-U2MWU0-F1
#
_entry.id   AF-U2MWU0-F1
#
_cell.length_a   1.000
_cell.length_b   1.000
_cell.length_c   1.000
_cell.angle_alpha   90.00
_cell.angle_beta   90.00
_cell.angle_gamma   90.00
#
_symmetry.space_group_name_H-M   'P 1'
#
loop_
_entity.id
_entity.type
_entity.pdbx_description
1 polymer ?
#
loop_
_entity_poly.entity_id
_entity_poly.type
_entity_poly.pdbx_seq_one_letter_code
_entity_poly.pdbx_strand_id
1 'polypeptide(L)'
;MIRFVDNVDDVYTFAYYSNEKRADTLKIKLMTIGEVTNHPRTVHYEQVKKKWKYKYAEDDANKIIDSSYVDMDYPAEQGKHFEILDAHDGTLTVPANANGITVRVIVKREDTDLQKNARELYLRLLPNGDFTIPSPRYGLKKITLSDKLEKPRLWSNKNYFCNLYLGDWSEVKHRFMINVTGRKWDDEFIKYYIRESNDRPLRDYFLTKIKKALNAYNADPKNNPPLKDENGKNVVFP
;
A
#
# COMPACT_ATOMS: atom_id res chain seq x y z
N MET A 1 -13.46 -10.67 -20.99
CA MET A 1 -12.18 -10.23 -20.38
C MET A 1 -12.32 -10.19 -18.86
N ILE A 2 -11.22 -10.32 -18.11
CA ILE A 2 -11.18 -10.11 -16.65
C ILE A 2 -10.03 -9.18 -16.25
N ARG A 3 -10.25 -8.42 -15.17
CA ARG A 3 -9.25 -7.50 -14.60
C ARG A 3 -9.44 -7.28 -13.10
N PHE A 4 -8.39 -6.79 -12.45
CA PHE A 4 -8.54 -6.08 -11.18
C PHE A 4 -9.36 -4.80 -11.39
N VAL A 5 -10.22 -4.46 -10.42
CA VAL A 5 -11.06 -3.26 -10.48
C VAL A 5 -10.18 -2.00 -10.57
N ASP A 6 -9.18 -1.91 -9.71
CA ASP A 6 -8.10 -0.92 -9.76
C ASP A 6 -6.74 -1.59 -10.01
N ASN A 7 -5.77 -0.78 -10.44
CA ASN A 7 -4.37 -1.19 -10.62
C ASN A 7 -3.44 -0.40 -9.71
N VAL A 8 -3.97 0.01 -8.56
CA VAL A 8 -3.25 0.81 -7.59
C VAL A 8 -2.38 -0.13 -6.76
N ASP A 9 -1.13 0.28 -6.55
CA ASP A 9 -0.21 -0.40 -5.63
C ASP A 9 -0.73 -0.21 -4.21
N ASP A 10 -1.16 -1.29 -3.56
CA ASP A 10 -1.66 -1.25 -2.19
C ASP A 10 -0.51 -1.37 -1.20
N VAL A 11 -0.67 -0.71 -0.06
CA VAL A 11 0.26 -0.83 1.07
C VAL A 11 -0.54 -1.28 2.27
N TYR A 12 -0.24 -2.47 2.78
CA TYR A 12 -0.82 -3.00 4.00
C TYR A 12 0.27 -3.19 5.05
N THR A 13 0.09 -2.53 6.19
CA THR A 13 1.01 -2.65 7.32
C THR A 13 0.29 -2.95 8.62
N PHE A 14 0.87 -3.86 9.41
CA PHE A 14 0.43 -4.16 10.75
C PHE A 14 0.79 -3.07 11.78
N ALA A 15 1.62 -2.10 11.40
CA ALA A 15 2.10 -1.04 12.29
C ALA A 15 1.00 -0.12 12.86
N TYR A 16 -0.21 -0.16 12.30
CA TYR A 16 -1.38 0.55 12.81
C TYR A 16 -2.17 -0.20 13.89
N TYR A 17 -1.81 -1.46 14.17
CA TYR A 17 -2.57 -2.35 15.04
C TYR A 17 -1.74 -2.77 16.25
N SER A 18 -2.42 -3.24 17.31
CA SER A 18 -1.74 -3.82 18.45
C SER A 18 -0.94 -5.06 18.04
N ASN A 19 0.09 -5.42 18.82
CA ASN A 19 0.91 -6.61 18.57
C ASN A 19 0.13 -7.93 18.64
N GLU A 20 -1.11 -7.89 19.14
CA GLU A 20 -2.04 -9.02 19.19
C GLU A 20 -2.69 -9.31 17.83
N LYS A 21 -2.76 -8.33 16.92
CA LYS A 21 -3.25 -8.52 15.55
C LYS A 21 -2.20 -9.31 14.76
N ARG A 22 -2.40 -10.63 14.66
CA ARG A 22 -1.50 -11.57 13.94
C ARG A 22 -1.86 -11.79 12.48
N ALA A 23 -3.13 -11.59 12.10
CA ALA A 23 -3.57 -11.72 10.72
C ALA A 23 -4.69 -10.73 10.39
N ASP A 24 -4.87 -10.44 9.10
CA ASP A 24 -6.00 -9.68 8.59
C ASP A 24 -6.42 -10.16 7.20
N THR A 25 -7.55 -9.68 6.69
CA THR A 25 -8.05 -10.07 5.37
C THR A 25 -8.17 -8.87 4.43
N LEU A 26 -7.37 -8.89 3.37
CA LEU A 26 -7.50 -7.99 2.24
C LEU A 26 -8.60 -8.47 1.29
N LYS A 27 -9.39 -7.54 0.77
CA LYS A 27 -10.46 -7.82 -0.20
C LYS A 27 -10.08 -7.23 -1.56
N ILE A 28 -9.63 -8.08 -2.46
CA ILE A 28 -9.21 -7.70 -3.82
C ILE A 28 -10.36 -7.95 -4.78
N LYS A 29 -10.85 -6.92 -5.46
CA LYS A 29 -11.98 -7.05 -6.38
C LYS A 29 -11.50 -7.34 -7.80
N LEU A 30 -12.08 -8.36 -8.40
CA LEU A 30 -12.00 -8.66 -9.83
C LEU A 30 -13.34 -8.34 -10.50
N MET A 31 -13.28 -7.84 -11.72
CA MET A 31 -14.46 -7.59 -12.53
C MET A 31 -14.28 -8.17 -13.94
N THR A 32 -15.37 -8.69 -14.49
CA THR A 32 -15.44 -9.13 -15.88
C THR A 32 -15.90 -7.98 -16.77
N ILE A 33 -15.37 -7.93 -17.99
CA ILE A 33 -15.84 -7.02 -19.05
C ILE A 33 -16.42 -7.87 -20.19
N GLY A 34 -17.63 -7.54 -20.61
CA GLY A 34 -18.43 -8.28 -21.58
C GLY A 34 -19.68 -8.87 -20.93
N GLU A 35 -20.35 -9.77 -21.66
CA GLU A 35 -21.55 -10.45 -21.18
C GLU A 35 -21.25 -11.42 -20.02
N VAL A 36 -22.24 -11.59 -19.14
CA VAL A 36 -22.22 -12.64 -18.13
C VAL A 36 -22.64 -13.97 -18.76
N THR A 37 -22.12 -15.07 -18.23
CA THR A 37 -22.45 -16.43 -18.68
C THR A 37 -23.35 -17.12 -17.67
N ASN A 38 -24.20 -18.03 -18.13
CA ASN A 38 -25.06 -18.84 -17.27
C ASN A 38 -24.35 -20.02 -16.59
N HIS A 39 -23.05 -20.16 -16.79
CA HIS A 39 -22.18 -21.16 -16.16
C HIS A 39 -21.00 -20.47 -15.45
N PRO A 40 -20.41 -21.10 -14.42
CA PRO A 40 -19.22 -20.60 -13.77
C PRO A 40 -18.03 -20.51 -14.74
N ARG A 41 -17.16 -19.52 -14.53
CA ARG A 41 -15.96 -19.29 -15.34
C ARG A 41 -14.72 -19.31 -14.45
N THR A 42 -13.65 -19.92 -14.94
CA THR A 42 -12.40 -20.11 -14.21
C THR A 42 -11.43 -18.96 -14.50
N VAL A 43 -10.83 -18.43 -13.45
CA VAL A 43 -9.79 -17.40 -13.50
C VAL A 43 -8.48 -18.03 -13.09
N HIS A 44 -7.48 -17.92 -13.96
CA HIS A 44 -6.12 -18.34 -13.65
C HIS A 44 -5.32 -17.13 -13.18
N TYR A 45 -4.47 -17.35 -12.19
CA TYR A 45 -3.53 -16.35 -11.72
C TYR A 45 -2.24 -17.01 -11.28
N GLU A 46 -1.20 -16.20 -11.12
CA GLU A 46 0.06 -16.62 -10.52
C GLU A 46 0.58 -15.55 -9.56
N GLN A 47 1.46 -15.98 -8.65
CA GLN A 47 2.29 -15.06 -7.90
C GLN A 47 3.55 -14.74 -8.72
N VAL A 48 3.79 -13.45 -8.98
CA VAL A 48 5.01 -12.99 -9.62
C VAL A 48 6.07 -12.68 -8.56
N LYS A 49 7.26 -13.27 -8.69
CA LYS A 49 8.42 -13.05 -7.80
C LYS A 49 9.55 -12.23 -8.44
N LYS A 50 9.29 -11.64 -9.60
CA LYS A 50 10.22 -10.81 -10.37
C LYS A 50 9.66 -9.40 -10.59
N LYS A 51 10.52 -8.40 -10.64
CA LYS A 51 10.14 -7.01 -10.91
C LYS A 51 11.11 -6.35 -11.88
N TRP A 52 10.62 -5.33 -12.57
CA TRP A 52 11.49 -4.45 -13.34
C TRP A 52 12.31 -3.57 -12.40
N LYS A 53 13.63 -3.60 -12.57
CA LYS A 53 14.58 -2.69 -11.95
C LYS A 53 15.06 -1.73 -13.03
N TYR A 54 14.81 -0.44 -12.83
CA TYR A 54 15.18 0.62 -13.77
C TYR A 54 16.46 1.31 -13.29
N LYS A 55 17.35 1.59 -14.24
CA LYS A 55 18.49 2.48 -14.04
C LYS A 55 18.14 3.84 -14.63
N TYR A 56 18.31 4.89 -13.83
CA TYR A 56 18.05 6.26 -14.25
C TYR A 56 19.36 6.96 -14.61
N ALA A 57 19.28 7.99 -15.44
CA ALA A 57 20.42 8.85 -15.75
C ALA A 57 20.84 9.63 -14.50
N GLU A 58 22.14 9.90 -14.34
CA GLU A 58 22.65 10.65 -13.18
C GLU A 58 22.19 12.11 -13.19
N ASP A 59 21.98 12.67 -14.37
CA ASP A 59 21.56 14.05 -14.63
C ASP A 59 20.04 14.24 -14.67
N ASP A 60 19.27 13.16 -14.86
CA ASP A 60 17.80 13.20 -14.89
C ASP A 60 17.19 11.96 -14.22
N ALA A 61 16.66 12.17 -13.01
CA ALA A 61 16.00 11.15 -12.20
C ALA A 61 14.71 10.56 -12.83
N ASN A 62 14.19 11.12 -13.92
CA ASN A 62 13.03 10.59 -14.65
C ASN A 62 13.42 9.85 -15.93
N LYS A 63 14.67 9.96 -16.38
CA LYS A 63 15.14 9.34 -17.62
C LYS A 63 15.67 7.93 -17.35
N ILE A 64 14.90 6.93 -17.77
CA ILE A 64 15.33 5.53 -17.73
C ILE A 64 16.35 5.29 -18.84
N ILE A 65 17.53 4.81 -18.48
CA ILE A 65 18.61 4.47 -19.42
C ILE A 65 18.79 2.96 -19.60
N ASP A 66 18.29 2.16 -18.64
CA ASP A 66 18.33 0.71 -18.71
C ASP A 66 17.21 0.10 -17.84
N SER A 67 16.81 -1.11 -18.15
CA SER A 67 15.83 -1.88 -17.37
C SER A 67 16.13 -3.36 -17.41
N SER A 68 16.06 -4.01 -16.26
CA SER A 68 16.25 -5.46 -16.12
C SER A 68 15.07 -6.08 -15.36
N TYR A 69 14.70 -7.31 -15.74
CA TYR A 69 13.66 -8.07 -15.06
C TYR A 69 14.33 -9.06 -14.10
N VAL A 70 14.37 -8.70 -12.82
CA VAL A 70 15.16 -9.38 -11.77
C VAL A 70 14.26 -9.99 -10.72
N ASP A 71 14.79 -10.95 -9.96
CA ASP A 71 14.11 -11.45 -8.77
C ASP A 71 13.92 -10.30 -7.76
N MET A 72 12.77 -10.31 -7.08
CA MET A 72 12.52 -9.39 -5.98
C MET A 72 13.47 -9.70 -4.83
N ASP A 73 13.95 -8.67 -4.15
CA ASP A 73 14.80 -8.86 -2.96
C ASP A 73 13.99 -9.52 -1.83
N TYR A 74 12.71 -9.16 -1.71
CA TYR A 74 11.83 -9.60 -0.64
C TYR A 74 10.43 -9.97 -1.17
N PRO A 75 10.28 -11.04 -1.97
CA PRO A 75 8.97 -11.49 -2.40
C PRO A 75 8.15 -11.98 -1.20
N ALA A 76 6.84 -11.77 -1.21
CA ALA A 76 5.94 -12.45 -0.29
C ALA A 76 5.99 -13.97 -0.52
N GLU A 77 5.59 -14.75 0.49
CA GLU A 77 5.66 -16.21 0.45
C GLU A 77 4.27 -16.73 0.82
N GLN A 78 3.67 -17.54 -0.05
CA GLN A 78 2.39 -18.16 0.21
C GLN A 78 2.50 -19.12 1.41
N GLY A 79 1.49 -19.15 2.27
CA GLY A 79 1.48 -19.90 3.54
C GLY A 79 2.19 -19.20 4.69
N LYS A 80 3.25 -18.42 4.41
CA LYS A 80 4.01 -17.66 5.41
C LYS A 80 3.52 -16.21 5.58
N HIS A 81 3.51 -15.44 4.50
CA HIS A 81 3.13 -14.02 4.51
C HIS A 81 1.67 -13.80 4.10
N PHE A 82 1.11 -14.69 3.28
CA PHE A 82 -0.27 -14.59 2.82
C PHE A 82 -0.88 -15.94 2.43
N GLU A 83 -2.21 -16.00 2.41
CA GLU A 83 -3.00 -17.11 1.86
C GLU A 83 -4.19 -16.57 1.08
N ILE A 84 -4.52 -17.18 -0.06
CA ILE A 84 -5.70 -16.81 -0.84
C ILE A 84 -6.80 -17.82 -0.54
N LEU A 85 -7.83 -17.37 0.18
CA LEU A 85 -8.87 -18.26 0.72
C LEU A 85 -9.80 -18.83 -0.36
N ASP A 86 -10.08 -18.04 -1.38
CA ASP A 86 -11.08 -18.38 -2.40
C ASP A 86 -10.47 -19.15 -3.57
N ALA A 87 -9.20 -19.56 -3.46
CA ALA A 87 -8.48 -20.26 -4.50
C ALA A 87 -8.45 -21.77 -4.28
N HIS A 88 -8.70 -22.53 -5.34
CA HIS A 88 -8.54 -23.98 -5.39
C HIS A 88 -7.59 -24.31 -6.54
N ASP A 89 -6.51 -25.02 -6.24
CA ASP A 89 -5.47 -25.42 -7.22
C ASP A 89 -4.95 -24.27 -8.10
N GLY A 90 -4.78 -23.08 -7.53
CA GLY A 90 -4.28 -21.90 -8.24
C GLY A 90 -5.32 -21.22 -9.16
N THR A 91 -6.59 -21.54 -8.99
CA THR A 91 -7.69 -20.96 -9.76
C THR A 91 -8.73 -20.30 -8.86
N LEU A 92 -9.44 -19.31 -9.39
CA LEU A 92 -10.61 -18.68 -8.77
C LEU A 92 -11.83 -18.91 -9.66
N THR A 93 -13.02 -18.96 -9.08
CA THR A 93 -14.26 -19.14 -9.86
C THR A 93 -15.11 -17.88 -9.83
N VAL A 94 -15.44 -17.35 -11.01
CA VAL A 94 -16.53 -16.37 -11.17
C VAL A 94 -17.84 -17.16 -11.30
N PRO A 95 -18.80 -17.01 -10.38
CA PRO A 95 -20.07 -17.73 -10.45
C PRO A 95 -20.86 -17.44 -11.74
N ALA A 96 -21.78 -18.34 -12.08
CA ALA A 96 -22.77 -18.10 -13.13
C ALA A 96 -23.54 -16.80 -12.85
N ASN A 97 -23.82 -16.05 -13.91
CA ASN A 97 -24.52 -14.77 -13.91
C ASN A 97 -23.86 -13.66 -13.07
N ALA A 98 -22.60 -13.84 -12.63
CA ALA A 98 -21.84 -12.83 -11.92
C ALA A 98 -20.93 -12.03 -12.86
N ASN A 99 -20.76 -10.73 -12.57
CA ASN A 99 -19.89 -9.81 -13.29
C ASN A 99 -18.54 -9.54 -12.59
N GLY A 100 -18.23 -10.30 -11.53
CA GLY A 100 -17.01 -10.12 -10.76
C GLY A 100 -17.00 -10.97 -9.49
N ILE A 101 -15.86 -10.93 -8.78
CA ILE A 101 -15.66 -11.61 -7.50
C ILE A 101 -14.81 -10.75 -6.57
N THR A 102 -14.90 -11.03 -5.26
CA THR A 102 -13.98 -10.48 -4.26
C THR A 102 -13.10 -11.61 -3.76
N VAL A 103 -11.81 -11.51 -4.04
CA VAL A 103 -10.77 -12.43 -3.59
C VAL A 103 -10.31 -12.00 -2.20
N ARG A 104 -10.42 -12.91 -1.24
CA ARG A 104 -9.95 -12.72 0.14
C ARG A 104 -8.52 -13.24 0.25
N VAL A 105 -7.62 -12.32 0.58
CA VAL A 105 -6.22 -12.63 0.85
C VAL A 105 -5.98 -12.43 2.34
N ILE A 106 -5.77 -13.51 3.08
CA ILE A 106 -5.29 -13.42 4.45
C ILE A 106 -3.83 -12.97 4.37
N VAL A 107 -3.49 -11.95 5.14
CA VAL A 107 -2.12 -11.50 5.37
C VAL A 107 -1.71 -11.81 6.79
N LYS A 108 -0.45 -12.18 6.97
CA LYS A 108 0.10 -12.84 8.16
C LYS A 108 1.28 -12.03 8.72
N ARG A 109 1.37 -11.93 10.06
CA ARG A 109 2.35 -11.12 10.79
C ARG A 109 3.41 -11.97 11.52
N GLU A 110 3.41 -13.28 11.34
CA GLU A 110 4.27 -14.20 12.08
C GLU A 110 5.76 -14.00 11.76
N ASP A 111 6.09 -13.57 10.53
CA ASP A 111 7.47 -13.25 10.17
C ASP A 111 7.92 -11.91 10.79
N THR A 112 8.78 -11.98 11.81
CA THR A 112 9.35 -10.80 12.47
C THR A 112 10.19 -9.93 11.54
N ASP A 113 10.68 -10.47 10.40
CA ASP A 113 11.42 -9.68 9.42
C ASP A 113 10.55 -8.61 8.74
N LEU A 114 9.21 -8.73 8.81
CA LEU A 114 8.27 -7.70 8.34
C LEU A 114 8.47 -6.34 9.03
N GLN A 115 9.09 -6.32 10.21
CA GLN A 115 9.44 -5.08 10.93
C GLN A 115 10.66 -4.37 10.32
N LYS A 116 11.42 -5.05 9.47
CA LYS A 116 12.63 -4.53 8.81
C LYS A 116 12.41 -4.38 7.31
N ASN A 117 11.95 -5.45 6.68
CA ASN A 117 11.81 -5.59 5.23
C ASN A 117 10.35 -5.81 4.85
N ALA A 118 9.80 -4.90 4.08
CA ALA A 118 8.49 -5.10 3.48
C ALA A 118 8.56 -6.23 2.42
N ARG A 119 7.52 -7.04 2.35
CA ARG A 119 7.36 -8.10 1.35
C ARG A 119 6.51 -7.64 0.18
N GLU A 120 6.92 -7.98 -1.03
CA GLU A 120 6.20 -7.65 -2.26
C GLU A 120 5.32 -8.83 -2.71
N LEU A 121 4.00 -8.64 -2.69
CA LEU A 121 3.02 -9.59 -3.21
C LEU A 121 2.45 -9.09 -4.53
N TYR A 122 2.87 -9.69 -5.64
CA TYR A 122 2.35 -9.37 -6.97
C TYR A 122 1.51 -10.53 -7.49
N LEU A 123 0.24 -10.26 -7.79
CA LEU A 123 -0.70 -11.22 -8.36
C LEU A 123 -0.97 -10.87 -9.81
N ARG A 124 -0.71 -11.81 -10.72
CA ARG A 124 -0.93 -11.63 -12.16
C ARG A 124 -2.02 -12.56 -12.67
N LEU A 125 -3.03 -12.00 -13.31
CA LEU A 125 -4.07 -12.75 -14.02
C LEU A 125 -3.49 -13.32 -15.32
N LEU A 126 -3.84 -14.56 -15.63
CA LEU A 126 -3.40 -15.26 -16.82
C LEU A 126 -4.58 -15.43 -17.79
N PRO A 127 -4.36 -15.24 -19.10
CA PRO A 127 -5.38 -15.55 -20.09
C PRO A 127 -5.64 -17.07 -20.13
N ASN A 128 -6.89 -17.46 -20.37
CA ASN A 128 -7.31 -18.85 -20.54
C ASN A 128 -8.52 -18.93 -21.49
N GLY A 129 -9.19 -20.09 -21.53
CA GLY A 129 -10.39 -20.30 -22.36
C GLY A 129 -11.58 -19.41 -21.98
N ASP A 130 -11.73 -19.04 -20.71
CA ASP A 130 -12.85 -18.24 -20.23
C ASP A 130 -12.60 -16.72 -20.34
N PHE A 131 -11.35 -16.30 -20.16
CA PHE A 131 -11.00 -14.89 -20.05
C PHE A 131 -9.69 -14.53 -20.76
N THR A 132 -9.76 -13.47 -21.54
CA THR A 132 -8.60 -12.66 -21.94
C THR A 132 -8.33 -11.53 -20.94
N ILE A 133 -7.10 -11.00 -20.92
CA ILE A 133 -6.67 -9.89 -20.06
C ILE A 133 -6.62 -8.60 -20.89
N PRO A 134 -7.31 -7.51 -20.50
CA PRO A 134 -7.42 -6.31 -21.33
C PRO A 134 -6.09 -5.57 -21.52
N SER A 135 -5.22 -5.59 -20.51
CA SER A 135 -3.84 -5.10 -20.62
C SER A 135 -3.00 -5.61 -19.43
N PRO A 136 -1.66 -5.63 -19.55
CA PRO A 136 -0.77 -6.00 -18.44
C PRO A 136 -1.00 -5.16 -17.18
N ARG A 137 -1.36 -3.87 -17.35
CA ARG A 137 -1.63 -2.94 -16.26
C ARG A 137 -2.85 -3.35 -15.42
N TYR A 138 -3.90 -3.86 -16.05
CA TYR A 138 -5.14 -4.27 -15.37
C TYR A 138 -5.16 -5.74 -14.95
N GLY A 139 -4.19 -6.52 -15.44
CA GLY A 139 -3.96 -7.91 -15.05
C GLY A 139 -2.96 -8.09 -13.91
N LEU A 140 -2.38 -7.02 -13.35
CA LEU A 140 -1.40 -7.08 -12.28
C LEU A 140 -1.88 -6.29 -11.07
N LYS A 141 -1.90 -6.92 -9.89
CA LYS A 141 -2.12 -6.28 -8.60
C LYS A 141 -0.84 -6.37 -7.78
N LYS A 142 -0.39 -5.24 -7.24
CA LYS A 142 0.79 -5.15 -6.38
C LYS A 142 0.37 -4.75 -4.98
N ILE A 143 0.93 -5.44 -4.00
CA ILE A 143 0.65 -5.21 -2.58
C ILE A 143 1.97 -5.27 -1.81
N THR A 144 2.27 -4.23 -1.06
CA THR A 144 3.35 -4.20 -0.08
C THR A 144 2.82 -4.66 1.26
N LEU A 145 3.44 -5.67 1.86
CA LEU A 145 3.10 -6.22 3.18
C LEU A 145 4.22 -5.90 4.18
N SER A 146 3.91 -5.32 5.33
CA SER A 146 4.93 -5.05 6.36
C SER A 146 4.36 -5.00 7.78
N ASP A 147 5.27 -4.89 8.75
CA ASP A 147 4.97 -4.60 10.16
C ASP A 147 5.73 -3.36 10.68
N LYS A 148 6.08 -2.47 9.76
CA LYS A 148 6.61 -1.13 10.05
C LYS A 148 5.79 -0.08 9.32
N LEU A 149 5.88 1.19 9.74
CA LEU A 149 5.13 2.22 9.02
C LEU A 149 5.72 2.35 7.62
N GLU A 150 4.88 2.08 6.64
CA GLU A 150 5.16 2.33 5.24
C GLU A 150 4.55 3.65 4.84
N LYS A 151 5.22 4.34 3.92
CA LYS A 151 4.71 5.58 3.35
C LYS A 151 3.35 5.34 2.70
N PRO A 152 2.28 6.02 3.15
CA PRO A 152 0.99 5.98 2.46
C PRO A 152 1.18 6.46 1.02
N ARG A 153 0.61 5.73 0.06
CA ARG A 153 0.73 6.05 -1.36
C ARG A 153 0.19 7.45 -1.68
N LEU A 154 -0.84 7.90 -0.99
CA LEU A 154 -1.40 9.25 -1.19
C LEU A 154 -0.56 10.35 -0.54
N TRP A 155 0.42 10.02 0.30
CA TRP A 155 1.39 10.97 0.82
C TRP A 155 2.46 11.28 -0.22
N SER A 156 2.09 12.03 -1.26
CA SER A 156 2.99 12.40 -2.35
C SER A 156 3.43 13.86 -2.24
N ASN A 157 4.73 14.13 -2.26
CA ASN A 157 5.28 15.48 -2.37
C ASN A 157 4.95 16.16 -3.72
N LYS A 158 4.56 15.38 -4.74
CA LYS A 158 4.02 15.90 -6.02
C LYS A 158 2.58 16.40 -5.90
N ASN A 159 1.87 16.08 -4.81
CA ASN A 159 0.52 16.59 -4.58
C ASN A 159 0.58 17.91 -3.80
N TYR A 160 -0.04 18.95 -4.34
CA TYR A 160 -0.07 20.29 -3.74
C TYR A 160 -0.51 20.29 -2.27
N PHE A 161 -1.63 19.63 -1.93
CA PHE A 161 -2.15 19.62 -0.57
C PHE A 161 -1.29 18.81 0.40
N CYS A 162 -0.77 17.66 -0.04
CA CYS A 162 0.17 16.90 0.79
C CYS A 162 1.46 17.71 1.04
N ASN A 163 2.00 18.41 0.04
CA ASN A 163 3.16 19.26 0.25
C ASN A 163 2.83 20.45 1.18
N LEU A 164 1.68 21.09 0.99
CA LEU A 164 1.23 22.24 1.79
C LEU A 164 0.98 21.91 3.27
N TYR A 165 0.46 20.72 3.58
CA TYR A 165 0.03 20.39 4.95
C TYR A 165 0.89 19.35 5.64
N LEU A 166 1.48 18.43 4.87
CA LEU A 166 2.23 17.29 5.41
C LEU A 166 3.72 17.41 5.11
N GLY A 167 4.13 17.98 3.97
CA GLY A 167 5.53 18.01 3.52
C GLY A 167 6.09 16.60 3.27
N ASP A 168 7.41 16.46 3.36
CA ASP A 168 8.08 15.17 3.17
C ASP A 168 7.67 14.15 4.23
N TRP A 169 7.53 12.90 3.80
CA TRP A 169 7.24 11.76 4.67
C TRP A 169 8.54 11.21 5.26
N SER A 170 8.46 10.83 6.53
CA SER A 170 9.43 9.99 7.22
C SER A 170 8.68 9.11 8.21
N GLU A 171 9.25 7.95 8.56
CA GLU A 171 8.61 7.02 9.50
C GLU A 171 8.42 7.70 10.86
N VAL A 172 9.43 8.40 11.37
CA VAL A 172 9.35 9.08 12.68
C VAL A 172 8.25 10.13 12.69
N LYS A 173 8.13 10.92 11.62
CA LYS A 173 7.08 11.95 11.50
C LYS A 173 5.69 11.33 11.48
N HIS A 174 5.50 10.29 10.68
CA HIS A 174 4.21 9.60 10.59
C HIS A 174 3.83 8.96 11.93
N ARG A 175 4.78 8.30 12.60
CA ARG A 175 4.60 7.75 13.96
C ARG A 175 4.21 8.84 14.96
N PHE A 176 4.89 9.99 14.92
CA PHE A 176 4.59 11.13 15.78
C PHE A 176 3.15 11.61 15.59
N MET A 177 2.69 11.74 14.34
CA MET A 177 1.32 12.16 14.04
C MET A 177 0.29 11.16 14.57
N ILE A 178 0.52 9.86 14.41
CA ILE A 178 -0.36 8.81 14.94
C ILE A 178 -0.43 8.90 16.47
N ASN A 179 0.72 9.02 17.15
CA ASN A 179 0.77 9.09 18.61
C ASN A 179 0.03 10.33 19.16
N VAL A 180 0.12 11.48 18.47
CA VAL A 180 -0.53 12.72 18.90
C VAL A 180 -2.04 12.72 18.64
N THR A 181 -2.49 12.15 17.51
CA THR A 181 -3.89 12.25 17.09
C THR A 181 -4.72 11.00 17.34
N GLY A 182 -4.08 9.85 17.55
CA GLY A 182 -4.76 8.55 17.58
C GLY A 182 -5.35 8.13 16.23
N ARG A 183 -4.96 8.77 15.12
CA ARG A 183 -5.44 8.47 13.76
C ARG A 183 -4.33 7.78 12.97
N LYS A 184 -4.70 6.88 12.05
CA LYS A 184 -3.74 6.11 11.26
C LYS A 184 -2.93 6.94 10.27
N TRP A 185 -3.49 8.05 9.77
CA TRP A 185 -2.87 8.83 8.68
C TRP A 185 -2.53 7.95 7.46
N ASP A 186 -3.41 6.99 7.16
CA ASP A 186 -3.32 6.11 6.01
C ASP A 186 -3.92 6.78 4.75
N ASP A 187 -3.96 6.03 3.63
CA ASP A 187 -4.49 6.51 2.36
C ASP A 187 -5.93 7.06 2.50
N GLU A 188 -6.79 6.41 3.28
CA GLU A 188 -8.18 6.86 3.48
C GLU A 188 -8.24 8.20 4.20
N PHE A 189 -7.50 8.33 5.31
CA PHE A 189 -7.44 9.56 6.08
C PHE A 189 -6.87 10.72 5.24
N ILE A 190 -5.75 10.48 4.54
CA ILE A 190 -5.09 11.49 3.71
C ILE A 190 -6.00 11.90 2.55
N LYS A 191 -6.66 10.95 1.89
CA LYS A 191 -7.60 11.25 0.80
C LYS A 191 -8.67 12.23 1.30
N TYR A 192 -9.36 11.85 2.37
CA TYR A 192 -10.55 12.56 2.84
C TYR A 192 -10.22 13.95 3.39
N TYR A 193 -9.26 14.04 4.32
CA TYR A 193 -8.98 15.28 5.04
C TYR A 193 -7.98 16.19 4.32
N ILE A 194 -6.96 15.62 3.68
CA ILE A 194 -5.85 16.41 3.11
C ILE A 194 -6.12 16.72 1.64
N ARG A 195 -6.38 15.70 0.82
CA ARG A 195 -6.46 15.87 -0.64
C ARG A 195 -7.80 16.41 -1.11
N GLU A 196 -8.90 15.85 -0.60
CA GLU A 196 -10.26 16.27 -0.96
C GLU A 196 -10.77 17.42 -0.09
N SER A 197 -10.13 17.67 1.06
CA SER A 197 -10.52 18.74 1.99
C SER A 197 -12.01 18.68 2.40
N ASN A 198 -12.55 17.47 2.57
CA ASN A 198 -13.96 17.24 2.87
C ASN A 198 -14.38 17.82 4.24
N ASP A 199 -13.45 17.91 5.19
CA ASP A 199 -13.65 18.53 6.52
C ASP A 199 -12.42 19.36 6.90
N ARG A 200 -12.43 20.63 6.49
CA ARG A 200 -11.33 21.58 6.75
C ARG A 200 -11.17 21.89 8.24
N PRO A 201 -12.24 22.17 9.02
CA PRO A 201 -12.10 22.41 10.45
C PRO A 201 -11.42 21.25 11.20
N LEU A 202 -11.83 20.00 10.93
CA LEU A 202 -11.25 18.84 11.61
C LEU A 202 -9.80 18.58 11.15
N ARG A 203 -9.51 18.78 9.85
CA ARG A 203 -8.13 18.78 9.34
C ARG A 203 -7.26 19.79 10.09
N ASP A 204 -7.70 21.05 10.18
CA ASP A 204 -6.92 22.14 10.78
C ASP A 204 -6.75 21.94 12.28
N TYR A 205 -7.75 21.36 12.96
CA TYR A 205 -7.62 20.89 14.33
C TYR A 205 -6.48 19.89 14.50
N PHE A 206 -6.43 18.84 13.67
CA PHE A 206 -5.37 17.83 13.76
C PHE A 206 -3.99 18.41 13.45
N LEU A 207 -3.86 19.22 12.40
CA LEU A 207 -2.60 19.86 12.03
C LEU A 207 -2.10 20.80 13.14
N THR A 208 -3.00 21.60 13.72
CA THR A 208 -2.67 22.47 14.87
C THR A 208 -2.23 21.67 16.08
N LYS A 209 -2.94 20.57 16.39
CA LYS A 209 -2.60 19.68 17.50
C LYS A 209 -1.20 19.07 17.33
N ILE A 210 -0.87 18.62 16.12
CA ILE A 210 0.45 18.07 15.79
C ILE A 210 1.55 19.12 15.93
N LYS A 211 1.37 20.32 15.35
CA LYS A 211 2.34 21.42 15.46
C LYS A 211 2.60 21.81 16.91
N LYS A 212 1.55 21.95 17.73
CA LYS A 212 1.67 22.24 19.17
C LYS A 212 2.43 21.14 19.91
N ALA A 213 2.13 19.87 19.63
CA ALA A 213 2.83 18.75 20.25
C ALA A 213 4.32 18.71 19.87
N LEU A 214 4.66 18.97 18.59
CA LEU A 214 6.06 18.99 18.15
C LEU A 214 6.83 20.13 18.81
N ASN A 215 6.23 21.32 18.90
CA ASN A 215 6.83 22.45 19.59
C ASN A 215 7.07 22.15 21.08
N ALA A 216 6.09 21.52 21.75
CA ALA A 216 6.24 21.10 23.15
C ALA A 216 7.33 20.04 23.32
N TYR A 217 7.40 19.05 22.44
CA TYR A 217 8.46 18.03 22.44
C TYR A 217 9.84 18.66 22.29
N ASN A 218 10.02 19.55 21.31
CA ASN A 218 11.30 20.19 21.02
C ASN A 218 11.71 21.24 22.07
N ALA A 219 10.76 21.79 22.84
CA ALA A 219 11.03 22.76 23.90
C ALA A 219 11.40 22.08 25.24
N ASP A 220 11.12 20.80 25.42
CA ASP A 220 11.52 20.05 26.60
C ASP A 220 13.05 19.89 26.61
N PRO A 221 13.78 20.39 27.63
CA PRO A 221 15.23 20.25 27.73
C PRO A 221 15.73 18.80 27.70
N LYS A 222 14.87 17.82 28.02
CA LYS A 222 15.19 16.39 27.91
C LYS A 222 15.32 15.91 26.47
N ASN A 223 14.75 16.62 25.51
CA ASN A 223 14.74 16.30 24.08
C ASN A 223 15.73 17.20 23.31
N ASN A 224 17.01 17.09 23.65
CA ASN A 224 18.10 17.76 22.95
C ASN A 224 19.05 16.72 22.33
N PRO A 225 19.11 16.57 21.00
CA PRO A 225 18.55 17.45 19.98
C PRO A 225 17.03 17.31 19.79
N PRO A 226 16.38 18.30 19.14
CA PRO A 226 14.99 18.21 18.67
C PRO A 226 14.70 16.93 17.89
N LEU A 227 13.41 16.59 17.73
CA LEU A 227 13.00 15.38 17.04
C LEU A 227 13.59 15.29 15.62
N LYS A 228 14.41 14.27 15.39
CA LYS A 228 14.98 13.93 14.08
C LYS A 228 14.30 12.70 13.50
N ASP A 229 14.20 12.68 12.18
CA ASP A 229 13.76 11.51 11.44
C ASP A 229 14.87 10.46 11.30
N GLU A 230 14.52 9.31 10.74
CA GLU A 230 15.43 8.20 10.48
C GLU A 230 16.60 8.54 9.54
N ASN A 231 16.56 9.69 8.87
CA ASN A 231 17.61 10.20 7.99
C ASN A 231 18.43 11.32 8.66
N GLY A 232 18.20 11.60 9.94
CA GLY A 232 18.88 12.65 10.71
C GLY A 232 18.40 14.07 10.41
N LYS A 233 17.32 14.25 9.64
CA LYS A 233 16.71 15.56 9.37
C LYS A 233 15.73 15.92 10.47
N ASN A 234 15.58 17.21 10.76
CA ASN A 234 14.58 17.65 11.75
C ASN A 234 13.17 17.34 11.23
N VAL A 235 12.33 16.79 12.10
CA VAL A 235 10.90 16.64 11.81
C VAL A 235 10.27 18.02 11.78
N VAL A 236 9.64 18.36 10.65
CA VAL A 236 8.94 19.64 10.43
C VAL A 236 7.57 19.40 9.82
N PHE A 237 6.61 20.26 10.18
CA PHE A 237 5.29 20.34 9.56
C PHE A 237 5.17 21.72 8.90
N PRO A 238 4.93 21.81 7.57
CA PRO A 238 4.71 23.08 6.89
C PRO A 238 3.59 23.88 7.53
#